data_AF-A0A1J3EQP4-F1
#
_entry.id   AF-A0A1J3EQP4-F1
#
_cell.length_a   1.000
_cell.length_b   1.000
_cell.length_c   1.000
_cell.angle_alpha   90.00
_cell.angle_beta   90.00
_cell.angle_gamma   90.00
#
_symmetry.space_group_name_H-M   'P 1'
#
loop_
_entity.id
_entity.type
_entity.pdbx_description
1 polymer ?
#
loop_
_entity_poly.entity_id
_entity_poly.type
_entity_poly.pdbx_seq_one_letter_code
_entity_poly.pdbx_strand_id
1 'polypeptide(L)'
;RLFTYWTSDAYQATGCYNLLCSGFIQINRDIAMGASISPVSGYRNSQYDISILIWKDPKEGHWWMQFGNGYVLGYWPSFLFSYLTESASMVEWGGEVVDSQSDGHHTWTQMGSGHFPEEGFSKASYFRNIQVVDGSNNLKAPKGLGTFTEKSNCYDVQTGRNADWGHYFYYGGPGKNKNCP
;
A
#
# COMPACT_ATOMS: atom_id res chain seq x y z
N ARG A 1 -5.32 9.37 5.44
CA ARG A 1 -6.55 8.67 5.88
C ARG A 1 -6.38 7.20 5.52
N LEU A 2 -6.91 6.29 6.33
CA LEU A 2 -6.96 4.87 5.96
C LEU A 2 -8.08 4.68 4.94
N PHE A 3 -7.80 4.05 3.81
CA PHE A 3 -8.81 3.75 2.79
C PHE A 3 -8.54 2.39 2.15
N THR A 4 -9.56 1.85 1.49
CA THR A 4 -9.46 0.70 0.59
C THR A 4 -10.01 1.06 -0.77
N TYR A 5 -9.42 0.46 -1.80
CA TYR A 5 -9.96 0.40 -3.14
C TYR A 5 -9.79 -1.02 -3.64
N TRP A 6 -10.81 -1.56 -4.30
CA TRP A 6 -10.74 -2.87 -4.95
C TRP A 6 -11.27 -2.73 -6.37
N THR A 7 -10.84 -3.62 -7.25
CA THR A 7 -11.30 -3.77 -8.64
C THR A 7 -11.28 -5.26 -8.99
N SER A 8 -12.18 -5.72 -9.85
CA SER A 8 -12.18 -7.09 -10.38
C SER A 8 -11.64 -7.19 -11.80
N ASP A 9 -11.34 -6.04 -12.42
CA ASP A 9 -10.98 -5.92 -13.83
C ASP A 9 -9.74 -5.04 -14.05
N ALA A 10 -8.85 -4.95 -13.06
CA ALA A 10 -7.59 -4.20 -13.15
C ALA A 10 -7.79 -2.73 -13.59
N TYR A 11 -8.63 -2.02 -12.83
CA TYR A 11 -8.90 -0.58 -12.98
C TYR A 11 -9.65 -0.18 -14.27
N GLN A 12 -10.29 -1.12 -14.98
CA GLN A 12 -10.98 -0.81 -16.22
C GLN A 12 -12.33 -0.12 -15.99
N ALA A 13 -13.24 -0.76 -15.25
CA ALA A 13 -14.59 -0.25 -15.03
C ALA A 13 -15.16 -0.63 -13.65
N THR A 14 -14.76 -1.78 -13.11
CA THR A 14 -15.21 -2.22 -11.80
C THR A 14 -14.33 -1.70 -10.69
N GLY A 15 -14.94 -1.58 -9.52
CA GLY A 15 -14.22 -1.25 -8.31
C GLY A 15 -14.84 -0.11 -7.56
N CYS A 16 -14.32 0.12 -6.36
CA CYS A 16 -14.99 0.99 -5.42
C CYS A 16 -14.13 1.31 -4.21
N TYR A 17 -14.25 2.56 -3.77
CA TYR A 17 -13.60 3.04 -2.56
C TYR A 17 -14.43 2.72 -1.32
N ASN A 18 -13.76 2.25 -0.27
CA ASN A 18 -14.31 2.09 1.07
C ASN A 18 -15.69 1.41 1.06
N LEU A 19 -16.69 2.10 1.63
CA LEU A 19 -18.08 1.67 1.74
C LEU A 19 -19.00 2.42 0.77
N LEU A 20 -18.46 3.03 -0.30
CA LEU A 20 -19.28 3.76 -1.29
C LEU A 20 -20.17 2.81 -2.13
N CYS A 21 -19.93 1.51 -2.02
CA CYS A 21 -20.70 0.43 -2.62
C CYS A 21 -20.55 -0.84 -1.77
N SER A 22 -21.31 -1.90 -2.09
CA SER A 22 -21.34 -3.17 -1.34
C SER A 22 -20.15 -4.10 -1.58
N GLY A 23 -18.94 -3.58 -1.79
CA GLY A 23 -17.76 -4.38 -2.11
C GLY A 23 -16.85 -4.71 -0.91
N PHE A 24 -16.81 -3.86 0.11
CA PHE A 24 -16.11 -4.15 1.37
C PHE A 24 -17.12 -4.22 2.50
N ILE A 25 -17.11 -5.32 3.24
CA ILE A 25 -17.97 -5.54 4.40
C ILE A 25 -17.16 -5.21 5.65
N GLN A 26 -17.34 -4.01 6.18
CA GLN A 26 -16.74 -3.61 7.45
C GLN A 26 -17.50 -4.27 8.61
N ILE A 27 -16.77 -4.97 9.49
CA ILE A 27 -17.31 -5.61 10.69
C ILE A 27 -16.85 -4.90 11.97
N ASN A 28 -15.70 -4.25 11.94
CA ASN A 28 -15.17 -3.51 13.09
C ASN A 28 -15.93 -2.20 13.27
N ARG A 29 -16.21 -1.82 14.52
CA ARG A 29 -16.95 -0.60 14.87
C ARG A 29 -16.07 0.49 15.50
N ASP A 30 -14.80 0.19 15.75
CA ASP A 30 -13.84 1.07 16.42
C ASP A 30 -13.07 1.92 15.41
N ILE A 31 -12.75 1.35 14.25
CA ILE A 31 -11.97 1.98 13.18
C ILE A 31 -12.81 2.06 11.92
N ALA A 32 -13.13 3.27 11.50
CA ALA A 32 -13.87 3.53 10.27
C ALA A 32 -12.96 3.55 9.04
N MET A 33 -13.43 2.99 7.93
CA MET A 33 -12.84 3.28 6.62
C MET A 33 -12.96 4.79 6.33
N GLY A 34 -11.88 5.41 5.88
CA GLY A 34 -11.77 6.86 5.72
C GLY A 34 -11.28 7.61 6.97
N ALA A 35 -11.06 6.93 8.10
CA ALA A 35 -10.54 7.56 9.32
C ALA A 35 -9.18 8.23 9.10
N SER A 36 -8.94 9.32 9.83
CA SER A 36 -7.63 9.98 9.88
C SER A 36 -6.62 9.06 10.58
N ILE A 37 -5.41 8.99 10.02
CA ILE A 37 -4.29 8.32 10.68
C ILE A 37 -3.62 9.39 11.55
N SER A 38 -3.41 9.06 12.83
CA SER A 38 -2.75 9.94 13.79
C SER A 38 -2.02 9.09 14.85
N PRO A 39 -0.81 9.48 15.28
CA PRO A 39 0.00 10.58 14.75
C PRO A 39 0.56 10.28 13.35
N VAL A 40 1.07 11.32 12.67
CA VAL A 40 1.76 11.19 11.38
C VAL A 40 3.24 11.56 11.52
N SER A 41 4.08 10.93 10.70
CA SER A 41 5.53 11.20 10.65
C SER A 41 5.82 12.62 10.22
N GLY A 42 6.93 13.19 10.70
CA GLY A 42 7.44 14.50 10.29
C GLY A 42 8.86 14.44 9.72
N TYR A 43 9.21 15.38 8.83
CA TYR A 43 10.56 15.49 8.27
C TYR A 43 11.57 15.84 9.37
N ARG A 44 12.63 15.02 9.50
CA ARG A 44 13.64 15.07 10.58
C ARG A 44 13.01 15.05 11.97
N ASN A 45 11.92 14.30 12.13
CA ASN A 45 11.18 14.18 13.38
C ASN A 45 10.80 12.71 13.63
N SER A 46 10.00 12.46 14.67
CA SER A 46 9.43 11.15 14.98
C SER A 46 8.76 10.54 13.75
N GLN A 47 9.03 9.25 13.54
CA GLN A 47 8.36 8.44 12.53
C GLN A 47 7.40 7.47 13.17
N TYR A 48 6.26 7.31 12.51
CA TYR A 48 5.18 6.41 12.91
C TYR A 48 4.81 5.54 11.72
N ASP A 49 4.46 4.29 12.01
CA ASP A 49 4.00 3.31 11.04
C ASP A 49 2.65 2.72 11.47
N ILE A 50 1.94 2.19 10.49
CA ILE A 50 0.75 1.37 10.68
C ILE A 50 1.02 -0.02 10.14
N SER A 51 0.42 -1.04 10.75
CA SER A 51 0.49 -2.40 10.25
C SER A 51 -0.79 -2.75 9.52
N ILE A 52 -0.67 -3.32 8.32
CA ILE A 52 -1.80 -3.81 7.52
C ILE A 52 -1.53 -5.28 7.21
N LEU A 53 -2.53 -6.13 7.47
CA LEU A 53 -2.51 -7.53 7.10
C LEU A 53 -3.70 -7.81 6.19
N ILE A 54 -3.43 -8.39 5.02
CA ILE A 54 -4.45 -8.89 4.10
C ILE A 54 -4.19 -10.39 3.91
N TRP A 55 -5.23 -11.20 4.04
CA TRP A 55 -5.14 -12.65 3.84
C TRP A 55 -6.41 -13.19 3.24
N LYS A 56 -6.30 -14.36 2.61
CA LYS A 56 -7.45 -15.09 2.11
C LYS A 56 -7.89 -16.12 3.13
N ASP A 57 -9.17 -16.15 3.45
CA ASP A 57 -9.74 -17.20 4.29
C ASP A 57 -9.83 -18.52 3.50
N PRO A 58 -9.19 -19.61 3.97
CA PRO A 58 -9.27 -20.91 3.30
C PRO A 58 -10.66 -21.56 3.39
N LYS A 59 -11.55 -21.11 4.28
CA LYS A 59 -12.88 -21.68 4.45
C LYS A 59 -13.91 -21.06 3.50
N GLU A 60 -14.08 -19.73 3.55
CA GLU A 60 -15.09 -19.01 2.76
C GLU A 60 -14.51 -18.35 1.50
N GLY A 61 -13.18 -18.32 1.36
CA GLY A 61 -12.48 -17.73 0.22
C GLY A 61 -12.45 -16.19 0.24
N HIS A 62 -13.02 -15.56 1.25
CA HIS A 62 -13.05 -14.10 1.40
C HIS A 62 -11.64 -13.54 1.64
N TRP A 63 -11.40 -12.33 1.13
CA TRP A 63 -10.16 -11.60 1.41
C TRP A 63 -10.38 -10.70 2.61
N TRP A 64 -9.66 -10.93 3.69
CA TRP A 64 -9.81 -10.21 4.95
C TRP A 64 -8.73 -9.14 5.11
N MET A 65 -9.08 -8.08 5.84
CA MET A 65 -8.17 -6.99 6.18
C MET A 65 -8.14 -6.77 7.69
N GLN A 66 -6.94 -6.62 8.24
CA GLN A 66 -6.69 -6.22 9.62
C GLN A 66 -5.80 -4.98 9.65
N PHE A 67 -6.10 -4.08 10.59
CA PHE A 67 -5.28 -2.93 10.94
C PHE A 67 -4.62 -3.15 12.30
N GLY A 68 -3.33 -2.79 12.40
CA GLY A 68 -2.55 -2.94 13.62
C GLY A 68 -2.55 -4.39 14.14
N ASN A 69 -2.49 -4.51 15.46
CA ASN A 69 -2.52 -5.80 16.14
C ASN A 69 -3.95 -6.11 16.63
N GLY A 70 -4.70 -6.87 15.83
CA GLY A 70 -5.97 -7.48 16.25
C GLY A 70 -7.26 -6.76 15.81
N TYR A 71 -7.19 -5.59 15.15
CA TYR A 71 -8.40 -4.95 14.61
C TYR A 71 -8.75 -5.52 13.23
N VAL A 72 -9.46 -6.64 13.20
CA VAL A 72 -10.03 -7.20 11.96
C VAL A 72 -11.10 -6.27 11.45
N LEU A 73 -10.81 -5.49 10.40
CA LEU A 73 -11.68 -4.42 9.93
C LEU A 73 -12.88 -4.95 9.16
N GLY A 74 -12.67 -5.96 8.33
CA GLY A 74 -13.66 -6.43 7.38
C GLY A 74 -13.06 -7.31 6.30
N TYR A 75 -13.87 -7.60 5.29
CA TYR A 75 -13.49 -8.45 4.18
C TYR A 75 -14.12 -8.02 2.85
N TRP A 76 -13.46 -8.39 1.76
CA TRP A 76 -14.01 -8.39 0.41
C TRP A 76 -14.56 -9.79 0.12
N PRO A 77 -15.86 -9.91 -0.22
CA PRO A 77 -16.44 -11.17 -0.64
C PRO A 77 -15.71 -11.80 -1.82
N SER A 78 -15.58 -13.13 -1.79
CA SER A 78 -14.83 -13.91 -2.79
C SER A 78 -15.38 -13.75 -4.21
N PHE A 79 -16.69 -13.62 -4.35
CA PHE A 79 -17.35 -13.47 -5.65
C PHE A 79 -16.96 -12.18 -6.39
N LEU A 80 -16.34 -11.20 -5.73
CA LEU A 80 -15.86 -10.00 -6.39
C LEU A 80 -14.70 -10.29 -7.32
N PHE A 81 -13.90 -11.33 -7.06
CA PHE A 81 -12.65 -11.53 -7.77
C PHE A 81 -12.70 -12.81 -8.61
N SER A 82 -12.37 -12.68 -9.90
CA SER A 82 -12.15 -13.81 -10.82
C SER A 82 -10.69 -14.26 -10.86
N TYR A 83 -9.75 -13.31 -10.75
CA TYR A 83 -8.31 -13.59 -10.82
C TYR A 83 -7.67 -13.88 -9.45
N LEU A 84 -8.36 -13.55 -8.35
CA LEU A 84 -7.90 -13.76 -6.97
C LEU A 84 -8.75 -14.82 -6.24
N THR A 85 -9.40 -15.72 -7.00
CA THR A 85 -10.28 -16.79 -6.46
C THR A 85 -9.54 -17.80 -5.62
N GLU A 86 -8.32 -18.16 -6.03
CA GLU A 86 -7.50 -19.17 -5.35
C GLU A 86 -6.42 -18.52 -4.48
N SER A 87 -5.59 -17.68 -5.09
CA SER A 87 -4.47 -16.99 -4.46
C SER A 87 -4.03 -15.79 -5.32
N ALA A 88 -3.12 -14.98 -4.79
CA ALA A 88 -2.42 -13.97 -5.58
C ALA A 88 -1.09 -14.54 -6.11
N SER A 89 -0.82 -14.35 -7.40
CA SER A 89 0.47 -14.69 -8.01
C SER A 89 1.50 -13.57 -7.88
N MET A 90 1.04 -12.34 -7.63
CA MET A 90 1.85 -11.14 -7.45
C MET A 90 1.27 -10.31 -6.30
N VAL A 91 2.16 -9.74 -5.49
CA VAL A 91 1.82 -8.81 -4.41
C VAL A 91 2.76 -7.62 -4.53
N GLU A 92 2.20 -6.42 -4.51
CA GLU A 92 2.94 -5.17 -4.67
C GLU A 92 2.75 -4.30 -3.43
N TRP A 93 3.78 -3.53 -3.11
CA TRP A 93 3.76 -2.51 -2.06
C TRP A 93 4.41 -1.26 -2.64
N GLY A 94 3.80 -0.10 -2.44
CA GLY A 94 4.35 1.14 -2.97
C GLY A 94 3.37 2.29 -2.90
N GLY A 95 3.51 3.20 -3.85
CA GLY A 95 2.62 4.33 -4.04
C GLY A 95 2.24 4.46 -5.51
N GLU A 96 1.05 4.98 -5.75
CA GLU A 96 0.50 5.25 -7.08
C GLU A 96 0.15 6.74 -7.15
N VAL A 97 0.51 7.39 -8.26
CA VAL A 97 0.18 8.80 -8.51
C VAL A 97 -0.42 8.91 -9.91
N VAL A 98 -1.58 9.55 -10.00
CA VAL A 98 -2.17 9.93 -11.28
C VAL A 98 -1.54 11.22 -11.76
N ASP A 99 -0.93 11.19 -12.95
CA ASP A 99 -0.37 12.35 -13.64
C ASP A 99 -1.03 12.52 -15.02
N SER A 100 -1.99 13.44 -15.11
CA SER A 100 -2.67 13.76 -16.38
C SER A 100 -1.87 14.68 -17.30
N GLN A 101 -0.76 15.25 -16.81
CA GLN A 101 0.07 16.23 -17.52
C GLN A 101 -0.74 17.36 -18.18
N SER A 102 -1.79 17.85 -17.50
CA SER A 102 -2.74 18.82 -18.07
C SER A 102 -2.09 20.09 -18.62
N ASP A 103 -0.95 20.48 -18.06
CA ASP A 103 -0.19 21.68 -18.46
C ASP A 103 1.11 21.34 -19.23
N GLY A 104 1.24 20.12 -19.76
CA GLY A 104 2.45 19.65 -20.46
C GLY A 104 3.65 19.38 -19.54
N HIS A 105 3.39 19.28 -18.24
CA HIS A 105 4.37 19.09 -17.18
C HIS A 105 3.95 17.96 -16.26
N HIS A 106 4.91 17.33 -15.59
CA HIS A 106 4.62 16.36 -14.56
C HIS A 106 3.79 17.00 -13.41
N THR A 107 2.96 16.20 -12.75
CA THR A 107 2.21 16.62 -11.57
C THR A 107 3.11 17.05 -10.39
N TRP A 108 2.64 18.03 -9.62
CA TRP A 108 3.21 18.46 -8.33
C TRP A 108 2.84 17.55 -7.15
N THR A 109 2.05 16.51 -7.39
CA THR A 109 1.64 15.57 -6.34
C THR A 109 2.87 14.93 -5.71
N GLN A 110 3.01 15.06 -4.40
CA GLN A 110 4.09 14.40 -3.66
C GLN A 110 3.71 12.95 -3.35
N MET A 111 4.66 12.02 -3.52
CA MET A 111 4.49 10.63 -3.08
C MET A 111 5.11 10.44 -1.69
N GLY A 112 4.32 9.85 -0.79
CA GLY A 112 4.75 9.62 0.60
C GLY A 112 5.08 10.94 1.30
N SER A 113 6.33 11.09 1.72
CA SER A 113 6.86 12.30 2.37
C SER A 113 7.17 13.44 1.39
N GLY A 114 7.15 13.18 0.08
CA GLY A 114 7.64 14.11 -0.93
C GLY A 114 9.17 14.12 -1.10
N HIS A 115 9.88 13.31 -0.33
CA HIS A 115 11.34 13.17 -0.39
C HIS A 115 11.75 11.87 -1.07
N PHE A 116 12.89 11.90 -1.75
CA PHE A 116 13.47 10.75 -2.41
C PHE A 116 14.01 9.72 -1.40
N PRO A 117 14.05 8.43 -1.77
CA PRO A 117 14.38 7.35 -0.84
C PRO A 117 15.81 7.40 -0.27
N GLU A 118 16.76 8.04 -0.94
CA GLU A 118 18.15 8.15 -0.47
C GLU A 118 18.28 9.02 0.78
N GLU A 119 17.28 9.85 1.07
CA GLU A 119 17.24 10.62 2.31
C GLU A 119 17.02 9.74 3.55
N GLY A 120 16.45 8.54 3.38
CA GLY A 120 16.36 7.50 4.40
C GLY A 120 15.50 7.82 5.61
N PHE A 121 15.77 7.11 6.72
CA PHE A 121 15.01 7.24 7.97
C PHE A 121 14.93 8.69 8.46
N SER A 122 13.83 9.04 9.12
CA SER A 122 13.41 10.39 9.53
C SER A 122 13.00 11.34 8.40
N LYS A 123 13.21 11.00 7.12
CA LYS A 123 12.96 11.91 5.99
C LYS A 123 12.09 11.31 4.91
N ALA A 124 12.46 10.15 4.39
CA ALA A 124 11.71 9.41 3.38
C ALA A 124 10.58 8.59 4.01
N SER A 125 9.55 8.28 3.21
CA SER A 125 8.52 7.31 3.57
C SER A 125 9.05 5.90 3.40
N TYR A 126 8.50 4.94 4.14
CA TYR A 126 8.97 3.57 4.11
C TYR A 126 7.85 2.55 4.30
N PHE A 127 8.11 1.34 3.81
CA PHE A 127 7.48 0.12 4.27
C PHE A 127 8.54 -0.74 4.93
N ARG A 128 8.22 -1.39 6.06
CA ARG A 128 9.12 -2.30 6.77
C ARG A 128 8.39 -3.56 7.18
N ASN A 129 9.14 -4.59 7.57
CA ASN A 129 8.62 -5.89 7.96
C ASN A 129 7.70 -6.49 6.88
N ILE A 130 8.10 -6.35 5.61
CA ILE A 130 7.32 -6.83 4.48
C ILE A 130 7.29 -8.36 4.52
N GLN A 131 6.09 -8.91 4.48
CA GLN A 131 5.80 -10.35 4.53
C GLN A 131 4.61 -10.67 3.62
N VAL A 132 4.52 -11.93 3.22
CA VAL A 132 3.37 -12.49 2.49
C VAL A 132 2.72 -13.60 3.33
N VAL A 133 1.41 -13.76 3.17
CA VAL A 133 0.68 -14.89 3.78
C VAL A 133 0.72 -16.06 2.80
N ASP A 134 1.21 -17.21 3.25
CA ASP A 134 1.24 -18.44 2.45
C ASP A 134 -0.10 -19.20 2.49
N GLY A 135 -0.21 -20.26 1.68
CA GLY A 135 -1.43 -21.09 1.62
C GLY A 135 -1.76 -21.86 2.90
N SER A 136 -0.89 -21.84 3.91
CA SER A 136 -1.15 -22.36 5.25
C SER A 136 -1.44 -21.24 6.25
N ASN A 137 -1.74 -20.03 5.77
CA ASN A 137 -1.98 -18.82 6.54
C ASN A 137 -0.83 -18.41 7.47
N ASN A 138 0.42 -18.69 7.07
CA ASN A 138 1.60 -18.23 7.81
C ASN A 138 2.25 -17.04 7.13
N LEU A 139 2.73 -16.09 7.94
CA LEU A 139 3.58 -15.00 7.47
C LEU A 139 4.96 -15.54 7.07
N LYS A 140 5.38 -15.23 5.85
CA LYS A 140 6.67 -15.60 5.27
C LYS A 140 7.37 -14.37 4.70
N ALA A 141 8.70 -14.39 4.75
CA ALA A 141 9.48 -13.40 4.02
C ALA A 141 9.20 -13.52 2.51
N PRO A 142 9.03 -12.40 1.79
CA PRO A 142 8.81 -12.41 0.35
C PRO A 142 10.01 -13.00 -0.38
N LYS A 143 9.77 -13.63 -1.53
CA LYS A 143 10.80 -14.15 -2.44
C LYS A 143 10.65 -13.47 -3.79
N GLY A 144 11.77 -13.30 -4.50
CA GLY A 144 11.74 -12.70 -5.84
C GLY A 144 11.34 -11.23 -5.85
N LEU A 145 11.77 -10.46 -4.84
CA LEU A 145 11.51 -9.02 -4.79
C LEU A 145 12.15 -8.32 -5.99
N GLY A 146 11.33 -7.58 -6.73
CA GLY A 146 11.75 -6.62 -7.75
C GLY A 146 11.26 -5.22 -7.40
N THR A 147 11.87 -4.22 -8.02
CA THR A 147 11.45 -2.82 -7.92
C THR A 147 11.03 -2.32 -9.29
N PHE A 148 10.00 -1.48 -9.34
CA PHE A 148 9.54 -0.84 -10.55
C PHE A 148 9.22 0.63 -10.26
N THR A 149 9.69 1.52 -11.15
CA THR A 149 9.43 2.96 -11.13
C THR A 149 9.31 3.44 -12.57
N GLU A 150 8.22 4.13 -12.91
CA GLU A 150 8.04 4.65 -14.27
C GLU A 150 9.02 5.78 -14.60
N LYS A 151 9.24 6.69 -13.64
CA LYS A 151 10.14 7.84 -13.76
C LYS A 151 10.87 8.08 -12.44
N SER A 152 12.05 7.46 -12.27
CA SER A 152 12.88 7.56 -11.05
C SER A 152 13.22 9.01 -10.66
N ASN A 153 13.40 9.90 -11.64
CA ASN A 153 13.64 11.33 -11.37
C ASN A 153 12.43 12.07 -10.75
N CYS A 154 11.23 11.48 -10.75
CA CYS A 154 10.01 12.08 -10.18
C CYS A 154 9.68 11.41 -8.84
N TYR A 155 9.71 10.07 -8.83
CA TYR A 155 9.52 9.22 -7.66
C TYR A 155 10.43 8.01 -7.78
N ASP A 156 11.08 7.63 -6.69
CA ASP A 156 11.99 6.49 -6.67
C ASP A 156 11.75 5.57 -5.47
N VAL A 157 12.35 4.38 -5.52
CA VAL A 157 12.29 3.36 -4.47
C VAL A 157 13.69 2.78 -4.22
N GLN A 158 14.06 2.65 -2.95
CA GLN A 158 15.32 2.01 -2.55
C GLN A 158 15.05 0.92 -1.52
N THR A 159 15.38 -0.32 -1.88
CA THR A 159 15.17 -1.49 -1.02
C THR A 159 16.33 -1.70 -0.04
N GLY A 160 16.03 -2.35 1.08
CA GLY A 160 17.01 -2.75 2.07
C GLY A 160 16.55 -3.97 2.86
N ARG A 161 17.49 -4.58 3.57
CA ARG A 161 17.20 -5.69 4.49
C ARG A 161 18.15 -5.66 5.68
N ASN A 162 17.60 -5.74 6.88
CA ASN A 162 18.36 -5.92 8.11
C ASN A 162 17.53 -6.68 9.15
N ALA A 163 18.12 -6.97 10.32
CA ALA A 163 17.46 -7.75 11.37
C ALA A 163 16.29 -7.00 12.02
N ASP A 164 16.38 -5.67 12.14
CA ASP A 164 15.41 -4.86 12.87
C ASP A 164 14.16 -4.52 12.03
N TRP A 165 14.33 -4.37 10.71
CA TRP A 165 13.29 -3.92 9.77
C TRP A 165 12.83 -5.03 8.81
N GLY A 166 13.42 -6.21 8.89
CA GLY A 166 13.17 -7.29 7.92
C GLY A 166 13.48 -6.82 6.49
N HIS A 167 12.62 -7.19 5.55
CA HIS A 167 12.62 -6.56 4.23
C HIS A 167 11.88 -5.22 4.31
N TYR A 168 12.51 -4.18 3.80
CA TYR A 168 11.97 -2.83 3.79
C TYR A 168 12.36 -2.09 2.52
N PHE A 169 11.69 -0.97 2.27
CA PHE A 169 12.13 -0.01 1.27
C PHE A 169 11.76 1.40 1.70
N TYR A 170 12.59 2.37 1.31
CA TYR A 170 12.21 3.77 1.26
C TYR A 170 11.60 4.07 -0.09
N TYR A 171 10.62 4.98 -0.13
CA TYR A 171 10.00 5.43 -1.36
C TYR A 171 9.53 6.87 -1.23
N GLY A 172 9.34 7.51 -2.38
CA GLY A 172 8.73 8.82 -2.47
C GLY A 172 9.35 9.67 -3.54
N GLY A 173 9.00 10.95 -3.52
CA GLY A 173 9.53 11.96 -4.41
C GLY A 173 8.58 13.14 -4.52
N PRO A 174 9.09 14.31 -4.96
CA PRO A 174 8.32 15.54 -4.98
C PRO A 174 7.36 15.61 -6.17
N GLY A 175 7.38 14.65 -7.10
CA GLY A 175 6.77 14.79 -8.41
C GLY A 175 7.59 15.77 -9.24
N LYS A 176 6.96 16.82 -9.76
CA LYS A 176 7.61 17.83 -10.59
C LYS A 176 8.80 18.48 -9.89
N ASN A 177 9.96 18.44 -10.55
CA ASN A 177 11.22 19.03 -10.08
C ASN A 177 12.18 19.30 -11.25
N LYS A 178 13.39 19.82 -10.98
CA LYS A 178 14.36 20.17 -12.05
C LYS A 178 14.75 18.99 -12.96
N ASN A 179 14.74 17.77 -12.44
CA ASN A 179 15.07 16.54 -13.16
C ASN A 179 13.82 15.79 -13.66
N CYS A 180 12.63 16.29 -13.32
CA CYS A 180 11.32 15.77 -13.73
C CYS A 180 10.39 16.96 -14.05
N PRO A 181 10.52 17.57 -15.24
CA PRO A 181 9.82 18.81 -15.59
C PRO A 181 8.31 18.65 -15.83
#